data_AF-A0A3D8HKC9-F1
#
_entry.id   AF-A0A3D8HKC9-F1
#
_cell.length_a   1.000
_cell.length_b   1.000
_cell.length_c   1.000
_cell.angle_alpha   90.00
_cell.angle_beta   90.00
_cell.angle_gamma   90.00
#
_symmetry.space_group_name_H-M   'P 1'
#
loop_
_entity.id
_entity.type
_entity.pdbx_description
1 polymer ?
#
loop_
_entity_poly.entity_id
_entity_poly.type
_entity_poly.pdbx_seq_one_letter_code
_entity_poly.pdbx_strand_id
1 'polypeptide(L)'
;YWNAWDREFKRGTIQDLREHKYWLITLDRKPIYPQFTQDDIADMIESGELYLVTLNNVRATVALWADENREEAKDPKYLAMLEKVKKDMEAGDYRIVK
;
A
#
# COMPACT_ATOMS: atom_id res chain seq x y z
N TYR A 1 6.37 10.55 19.22
CA TYR A 1 7.02 9.23 19.09
C TYR A 1 6.53 8.45 17.87
N TRP A 2 5.25 8.47 17.52
CA TRP A 2 4.71 7.69 16.38
C TRP A 2 5.16 8.16 14.97
N ASN A 3 5.27 9.47 14.75
CA ASN A 3 5.69 10.05 13.46
C ASN A 3 7.09 9.64 12.98
N ALA A 4 8.01 9.37 13.91
CA ALA A 4 9.37 8.96 13.55
C ALA A 4 9.38 7.52 13.03
N TRP A 5 8.60 6.63 13.65
CA TRP A 5 8.45 5.26 13.17
C TRP A 5 7.76 5.22 11.81
N ASP A 6 6.66 5.97 11.62
CA ASP A 6 5.94 6.02 10.34
C ASP A 6 6.85 6.49 9.20
N ARG A 7 7.68 7.50 9.47
CA ARG A 7 8.66 8.02 8.52
C ARG A 7 9.72 6.98 8.15
N GLU A 8 10.33 6.32 9.13
CA GLU A 8 11.36 5.31 8.87
C GLU A 8 10.76 4.06 8.20
N PHE A 9 9.55 3.66 8.58
CA PHE A 9 8.83 2.56 7.92
C PHE A 9 8.57 2.90 6.45
N LYS A 10 7.95 4.06 6.17
CA LYS A 10 7.71 4.53 4.81
C LYS A 10 9.01 4.57 3.99
N ARG A 11 10.09 5.10 4.56
CA ARG A 11 11.40 5.15 3.92
C ARG A 11 11.96 3.76 3.60
N GLY A 12 11.88 2.82 4.55
CA GLY A 12 12.31 1.44 4.33
C GLY A 12 11.49 0.75 3.25
N THR A 13 10.17 0.97 3.23
CA THR A 13 9.28 0.46 2.19
C THR A 13 9.61 1.02 0.80
N ILE A 14 9.85 2.33 0.68
CA ILE A 14 10.31 2.97 -0.56
C ILE A 14 11.64 2.38 -1.01
N GLN A 15 12.59 2.20 -0.09
CA GLN A 15 13.89 1.61 -0.40
C GLN A 15 13.74 0.16 -0.91
N ASP A 16 12.92 -0.65 -0.26
CA ASP A 16 12.70 -2.04 -0.70
C ASP A 16 12.01 -2.13 -2.08
N LEU A 17 11.12 -1.19 -2.39
CA LEU A 17 10.53 -1.04 -3.72
C LEU A 17 11.60 -0.68 -4.76
N ARG A 18 12.46 0.31 -4.47
CA ARG A 18 13.56 0.72 -5.34
C ARG A 18 14.65 -0.35 -5.50
N GLU A 19 14.80 -1.22 -4.51
CA GLU A 19 15.65 -2.41 -4.57
C GLU A 19 14.93 -3.63 -5.19
N HIS A 20 13.70 -3.43 -5.68
CA HIS A 20 12.86 -4.41 -6.39
C HIS A 20 12.61 -5.70 -5.60
N LYS A 21 12.65 -5.65 -4.26
CA LYS A 21 12.56 -6.84 -3.39
C LYS A 21 11.16 -7.46 -3.37
N TYR A 22 10.11 -6.63 -3.43
CA TYR A 22 8.72 -7.08 -3.41
C TYR A 22 7.74 -6.02 -3.93
N TRP A 23 6.53 -6.44 -4.27
CA TRP A 23 5.42 -5.54 -4.61
C TRP A 23 4.53 -5.29 -3.39
N LEU A 24 3.94 -4.09 -3.30
CA LEU A 24 3.12 -3.66 -2.15
C LEU A 24 1.68 -3.33 -2.49
N ILE A 25 1.29 -3.32 -3.77
CA ILE A 25 -0.07 -2.94 -4.14
C ILE A 25 -1.10 -3.95 -3.61
N THR A 26 -0.70 -5.20 -3.25
CA THR A 26 -1.63 -6.24 -2.80
C THR A 26 -1.20 -7.01 -1.57
N LEU A 27 -2.17 -7.68 -0.95
CA LEU A 27 -1.97 -8.67 0.11
C LEU A 27 -1.05 -9.82 -0.30
N ASP A 28 -1.06 -10.23 -1.57
CA ASP A 28 -0.24 -11.31 -2.10
C ASP A 28 1.06 -10.84 -2.77
N ARG A 29 1.40 -9.55 -2.64
CA ARG A 29 2.61 -8.93 -3.22
C ARG A 29 2.72 -9.18 -4.73
N LYS A 30 1.61 -9.05 -5.45
CA LYS A 30 1.54 -9.09 -6.91
C LYS A 30 1.10 -7.75 -7.47
N PRO A 31 1.58 -7.36 -8.65
CA PRO A 31 1.13 -6.14 -9.29
C PRO A 31 -0.34 -6.28 -9.73
N ILE A 32 -1.22 -5.39 -9.25
CA ILE A 32 -2.57 -5.19 -9.84
C ILE A 32 -2.44 -4.43 -11.16
N TYR A 33 -1.56 -3.44 -11.18
CA TYR A 33 -1.31 -2.55 -12.30
C TYR A 33 0.01 -2.93 -12.96
N PRO A 34 0.02 -3.82 -13.97
CA PRO A 34 1.25 -4.23 -14.65
C PRO A 34 1.93 -3.09 -15.41
N GLN A 35 1.23 -1.98 -15.64
CA GLN A 35 1.78 -0.78 -16.25
C GLN A 35 2.69 0.03 -15.32
N PHE A 36 2.61 -0.17 -14.00
CA PHE A 36 3.47 0.50 -13.04
C PHE A 36 4.62 -0.40 -12.61
N THR A 37 5.81 0.18 -12.55
CA THR A 37 7.00 -0.44 -11.99
C THR A 37 7.04 -0.27 -10.47
N GLN A 38 7.94 -0.98 -9.79
CA GLN A 38 8.16 -0.80 -8.35
C GLN A 38 8.67 0.61 -8.03
N ASP A 39 9.44 1.21 -8.94
CA ASP A 39 9.92 2.59 -8.82
C ASP A 39 8.76 3.59 -8.94
N ASP A 40 7.84 3.40 -9.89
CA ASP A 40 6.65 4.23 -10.02
C ASP A 40 5.79 4.20 -8.74
N ILE A 41 5.64 3.00 -8.15
CA ILE A 41 4.90 2.83 -6.89
C ILE A 41 5.63 3.52 -5.74
N ALA A 42 6.96 3.44 -5.69
CA ALA A 42 7.76 4.11 -4.68
C ALA A 42 7.56 5.63 -4.73
N ASP A 43 7.55 6.20 -5.95
CA ASP A 43 7.36 7.62 -6.17
C ASP A 43 5.91 8.06 -5.86
N MET A 44 4.91 7.22 -6.14
CA MET A 44 3.52 7.45 -5.72
C MET A 44 3.34 7.43 -4.20
N ILE A 45 4.06 6.54 -3.49
CA ILE A 45 4.06 6.54 -2.02
C ILE A 45 4.77 7.79 -1.49
N GLU A 46 5.90 8.16 -2.09
CA GLU A 46 6.68 9.35 -1.69
C GLU A 46 5.86 10.64 -1.87
N SER A 47 5.16 10.78 -3.00
CA SER A 47 4.29 11.91 -3.33
C SER A 47 2.97 11.93 -2.55
N GLY A 48 2.58 10.83 -1.92
CA GLY A 48 1.33 10.72 -1.15
C GLY A 48 0.10 10.37 -1.99
N GLU A 49 0.29 9.95 -3.24
CA GLU A 49 -0.78 9.39 -4.08
C GLU A 49 -1.20 7.99 -3.60
N LEU A 50 -0.27 7.25 -3.00
CA LEU A 50 -0.50 5.98 -2.33
C LEU A 50 -0.16 6.10 -0.85
N TYR A 51 -1.04 5.57 0.01
CA TYR A 51 -0.78 5.40 1.44
C TYR A 51 -0.53 3.93 1.76
N LEU A 52 0.35 3.68 2.72
CA LEU A 52 0.63 2.32 3.18
C LEU A 52 -0.31 1.99 4.35
N VAL A 53 -0.91 0.81 4.30
CA VAL A 53 -1.73 0.28 5.38
C VAL A 53 -1.10 -1.02 5.85
N THR A 54 -0.62 -1.01 7.10
CA THR A 54 -0.11 -2.22 7.76
C THR A 54 -1.24 -2.88 8.53
N LEU A 55 -1.58 -4.11 8.14
CA LEU A 55 -2.58 -4.95 8.77
C LEU A 55 -1.85 -5.92 9.71
N ASN A 56 -1.92 -5.68 11.02
CA ASN A 56 -1.12 -6.44 12.01
C ASN A 56 -1.66 -7.86 12.21
N ASN A 57 -2.97 -8.05 12.04
CA ASN A 57 -3.66 -9.33 12.12
C ASN A 57 -3.14 -10.34 11.09
N VAL A 58 -2.98 -9.92 9.84
CA VAL A 58 -2.50 -10.77 8.73
C VAL A 58 -1.00 -10.56 8.43
N ARG A 59 -0.33 -9.69 9.20
CA ARG A 59 1.08 -9.29 9.02
C ARG A 59 1.39 -8.89 7.57
N ALA A 60 0.47 -8.15 6.96
CA ALA A 60 0.59 -7.68 5.59
C ALA A 60 0.68 -6.15 5.54
N THR A 61 1.34 -5.63 4.51
CA THR A 61 1.34 -4.20 4.20
C THR A 61 0.82 -4.04 2.79
N VAL A 62 -0.16 -3.17 2.60
CA VAL A 62 -0.80 -2.90 1.32
C VAL A 62 -0.75 -1.41 1.01
N ALA A 63 -0.64 -1.05 -0.27
CA ALA A 63 -0.77 0.33 -0.72
C ALA A 63 -2.21 0.61 -1.18
N LEU A 64 -2.80 1.71 -0.70
CA LEU A 64 -4.13 2.17 -1.09
C LEU A 64 -4.04 3.55 -1.76
N TRP A 65 -4.88 3.77 -2.77
CA TRP A 65 -5.00 5.07 -3.42
C TRP A 65 -5.53 6.13 -2.45
N ALA A 66 -4.87 7.29 -2.47
CA ALA A 66 -5.30 8.46 -1.73
C ALA A 66 -6.55 9.10 -2.32
N ASP A 67 -6.67 9.06 -3.65
CA ASP A 67 -7.79 9.60 -4.40
C ASP A 67 -8.64 8.47 -4.98
N GLU A 68 -9.85 8.32 -4.46
CA GLU A 68 -10.83 7.32 -4.88
C GLU A 68 -11.42 7.60 -6.28
N ASN A 69 -11.19 8.80 -6.85
CA ASN A 69 -11.74 9.17 -8.15
C ASN A 69 -10.89 8.70 -9.34
N ARG A 70 -9.64 8.26 -9.09
CA ARG A 70 -8.74 7.75 -10.12
C ARG A 70 -9.30 6.55 -10.87
N GLU A 71 -8.90 6.37 -12.12
CA GLU A 71 -9.33 5.22 -12.93
C GLU A 71 -8.84 3.92 -12.31
N GLU A 72 -7.61 3.92 -11.81
CA GLU A 72 -6.99 2.79 -11.13
C GLU A 72 -7.75 2.42 -9.85
N ALA A 73 -8.24 3.40 -9.09
CA ALA A 73 -9.03 3.17 -7.88
C ALA A 73 -10.41 2.54 -8.16
N LYS A 74 -10.86 2.56 -9.42
CA LYS A 74 -12.10 1.91 -9.88
C LYS A 74 -11.86 0.53 -10.50
N ASP A 75 -10.61 0.07 -10.57
CA ASP A 75 -10.29 -1.24 -11.11
C ASP A 75 -11.01 -2.35 -10.31
N PRO A 76 -11.72 -3.29 -10.95
CA PRO A 76 -12.47 -4.34 -10.24
C PRO A 76 -11.60 -5.22 -9.34
N LYS A 77 -10.33 -5.49 -9.72
CA LYS A 77 -9.39 -6.26 -8.90
C LYS A 77 -8.98 -5.45 -7.68
N TYR A 78 -8.74 -4.14 -7.85
CA TYR A 78 -8.47 -3.24 -6.74
C TYR A 78 -9.65 -3.14 -5.78
N LEU A 79 -10.87 -2.97 -6.27
CA LEU A 79 -12.07 -2.93 -5.43
C LEU A 79 -12.28 -4.22 -4.64
N ALA A 80 -12.10 -5.38 -5.28
CA ALA A 80 -12.20 -6.67 -4.59
C ALA A 80 -11.10 -6.84 -3.51
N MET A 81 -9.90 -6.31 -3.75
CA MET A 81 -8.85 -6.27 -2.74
C MET A 81 -9.19 -5.28 -1.62
N LEU A 82 -9.67 -4.09 -1.95
CA LEU A 82 -10.06 -3.05 -1.00
C LEU A 82 -11.13 -3.56 -0.03
N GLU A 83 -12.12 -4.30 -0.52
CA GLU A 83 -13.13 -4.94 0.34
C GLU A 83 -12.51 -5.94 1.33
N LYS A 84 -11.53 -6.73 0.91
CA LYS A 84 -10.81 -7.66 1.80
C LYS A 84 -10.00 -6.90 2.84
N VAL A 85 -9.24 -5.89 2.41
CA VAL A 85 -8.45 -5.03 3.29
C VAL A 85 -9.36 -4.34 4.31
N LYS A 86 -10.52 -3.81 3.90
CA LYS A 86 -11.50 -3.20 4.81
C LYS A 86 -12.04 -4.20 5.84
N LYS A 87 -12.38 -5.43 5.42
CA LYS A 87 -12.77 -6.49 6.36
C LYS A 87 -11.67 -6.83 7.35
N ASP A 88 -10.42 -6.89 6.90
CA ASP A 88 -9.28 -7.15 7.79
C ASP A 88 -9.01 -5.96 8.73
N MET A 89 -9.26 -4.72 8.29
CA MET A 89 -9.19 -3.52 9.14
C MET A 89 -10.31 -3.49 10.18
N GLU A 90 -11.51 -3.96 9.85
CA GLU A 90 -12.62 -4.07 10.82
C GLU A 90 -12.37 -5.18 11.85
N ALA A 91 -11.71 -6.26 11.44
CA ALA A 91 -11.48 -7.43 12.27
C ALA A 91 -10.29 -7.30 13.24
N GLY A 92 -9.41 -6.31 13.09
CA GLY A 92 -8.21 -6.23 13.91
C GLY A 92 -7.44 -4.91 13.84
N ASP A 93 -6.26 -4.91 14.44
CA ASP A 93 -5.42 -3.72 14.49
C ASP A 93 -4.79 -3.41 13.13
N TYR A 94 -5.06 -2.22 12.63
CA TYR A 94 -4.43 -1.67 11.43
C TYR A 94 -3.74 -0.34 11.76
N ARG A 95 -2.78 0.04 10.93
CA ARG A 95 -2.15 1.35 10.97
C ARG A 95 -1.97 1.90 9.57
N ILE A 96 -2.29 3.18 9.41
CA ILE A 96 -2.14 3.91 8.16
C ILE A 96 -0.87 4.76 8.28
N VAL A 97 0.06 4.54 7.35
CA VAL A 97 1.31 5.27 7.21
C VAL A 97 1.17 6.16 5.98
N LYS A 98 1.17 7.48 6.20
CA LYS A 98 1.04 8.51 5.16
C LYS A 98 2.39 9.12 4.81
#